data_AF-A0A951HPV8-F1
#
_entry.id   AF-A0A951HPV8-F1
#
_cell.length_a   1.000
_cell.length_b   1.000
_cell.length_c   1.000
_cell.angle_alpha   90.00
_cell.angle_beta   90.00
_cell.angle_gamma   90.00
#
_symmetry.space_group_name_H-M   'P 1'
#
loop_
_entity.id
_entity.type
_entity.pdbx_description
1 polymer ?
#
loop_
_entity_poly.entity_id
_entity_poly.type
_entity_poly.pdbx_seq_one_letter_code
_entity_poly.pdbx_strand_id
1 'polypeptide(L)'
;TGKEYQMLELLSLRKGTTLTKEMFLNHLYGGMDEPELKIIDVFICKLRKKLANASSGKNYIETVWGRGYVLREPSEDEARIPA
;
A
#
# COMPACT_ATOMS: atom_id res chain seq x y z
N THR A 1 5.66 -8.27 -8.51
CA THR A 1 6.60 -9.19 -7.81
C THR A 1 5.85 -9.87 -6.68
N GLY A 2 6.23 -11.09 -6.25
CA GLY A 2 5.46 -11.86 -5.25
C GLY A 2 5.16 -11.11 -3.95
N LYS A 3 6.12 -10.36 -3.41
CA LYS A 3 5.94 -9.56 -2.18
C LYS A 3 4.98 -8.38 -2.35
N GLU A 4 4.98 -7.71 -3.50
CA GLU A 4 4.04 -6.61 -3.79
C GLU A 4 2.61 -7.15 -3.91
N TYR A 5 2.44 -8.36 -4.44
CA TYR A 5 1.14 -9.02 -4.50
C TYR A 5 0.64 -9.36 -3.09
N GLN A 6 1.49 -9.94 -2.24
CA GLN A 6 1.16 -10.20 -0.83
C GLN A 6 0.78 -8.91 -0.08
N MET A 7 1.47 -7.80 -0.32
CA MET A 7 1.07 -6.49 0.24
C MET A 7 -0.32 -6.06 -0.22
N LEU A 8 -0.59 -6.15 -1.52
CA LEU A 8 -1.87 -5.78 -2.08
C LEU A 8 -3.00 -6.69 -1.57
N GLU A 9 -2.72 -7.99 -1.46
CA GLU A 9 -3.62 -8.98 -0.90
C GLU A 9 -3.99 -8.63 0.55
N LEU A 10 -2.99 -8.33 1.40
CA LEU A 10 -3.25 -7.93 2.79
C LEU A 10 -4.09 -6.64 2.87
N LEU A 11 -3.79 -5.66 2.03
CA LEU A 11 -4.56 -4.42 1.88
C LEU A 11 -6.00 -4.69 1.44
N SER A 12 -6.20 -5.64 0.53
CA SER A 12 -7.51 -6.02 -0.01
C SER A 12 -8.34 -6.81 1.01
N LEU A 13 -7.73 -7.75 1.72
CA LEU A 13 -8.35 -8.52 2.79
C LEU A 13 -8.87 -7.63 3.93
N ARG A 14 -8.22 -6.49 4.17
CA ARG A 14 -8.58 -5.52 5.21
C ARG A 14 -8.90 -4.14 4.63
N LYS A 15 -9.68 -4.12 3.53
CA LYS A 15 -10.11 -2.87 2.87
C LYS A 15 -10.75 -1.91 3.88
N GLY A 16 -10.37 -0.63 3.82
CA GLY A 16 -10.84 0.41 4.75
C GLY A 16 -10.18 0.42 6.14
N THR A 17 -9.35 -0.57 6.47
CA THR A 17 -8.61 -0.62 7.75
C THR A 17 -7.18 -0.12 7.59
N THR A 18 -6.69 0.65 8.56
CA THR A 18 -5.28 1.08 8.58
C THR A 18 -4.37 -0.08 8.95
N LEU A 19 -3.42 -0.39 8.08
CA LEU A 19 -2.38 -1.40 8.29
C LEU A 19 -1.05 -0.73 8.60
N THR A 20 -0.43 -1.11 9.72
CA THR A 20 0.86 -0.56 10.13
C THR A 20 2.00 -1.17 9.33
N LYS A 21 3.14 -0.46 9.28
CA LYS A 21 4.35 -0.98 8.60
C LYS A 21 4.82 -2.31 9.19
N GLU A 22 4.70 -2.47 10.51
CA GLU A 22 5.01 -3.72 11.23
C GLU A 22 4.10 -4.87 10.81
N MET A 23 2.80 -4.64 10.60
CA MET A 23 1.90 -5.68 10.11
C MET A 23 2.30 -6.19 8.73
N PHE A 24 2.74 -5.29 7.85
CA PHE A 24 3.27 -5.69 6.55
C PHE A 24 4.58 -6.46 6.67
N LEU A 25 5.52 -6.02 7.51
CA LEU A 25 6.77 -6.76 7.74
C LEU A 25 6.49 -8.17 8.26
N ASN A 26 5.68 -8.28 9.32
CA ASN A 26 5.29 -9.56 9.91
C ASN A 26 4.63 -10.49 8.88
N HIS A 27 3.72 -9.97 8.06
CA HIS A 27 3.05 -10.76 7.03
C HIS A 27 4.00 -11.22 5.92
N LEU A 28 4.97 -10.38 5.53
CA LEU A 28 5.88 -10.67 4.42
C LEU A 28 7.08 -11.53 4.83
N TYR A 29 7.60 -11.37 6.05
CA TYR A 29 8.88 -11.95 6.50
C TYR A 29 8.72 -12.92 7.66
N GLY A 30 7.57 -12.94 8.35
CA GLY A 30 7.27 -13.94 9.38
C GLY A 30 8.27 -13.96 10.54
N GLY A 31 8.92 -12.83 10.84
CA GLY A 31 9.90 -12.71 11.92
C GLY A 31 11.32 -13.22 11.62
N MET A 32 11.64 -13.61 10.38
CA MET A 32 13.02 -13.93 9.96
C MET A 32 13.50 -12.99 8.85
N ASP A 33 14.73 -12.50 8.98
CA ASP A 33 15.34 -11.51 8.08
C ASP A 33 14.46 -10.27 7.87
N GLU A 34 14.03 -9.63 8.96
CA GLU A 34 13.23 -8.41 8.91
C GLU A 34 14.04 -7.25 8.30
N PRO A 35 13.67 -6.77 7.10
CA PRO A 35 14.29 -5.57 6.54
C PRO A 35 13.85 -4.33 7.30
N GLU A 36 14.54 -3.20 7.07
CA GLU A 36 14.13 -1.92 7.61
C GLU A 36 12.68 -1.57 7.24
N LEU A 37 11.93 -0.98 8.19
CA LEU A 37 10.57 -0.48 7.99
C LEU A 37 10.41 0.40 6.74
N LYS A 38 11.50 1.05 6.28
CA LYS A 38 11.53 1.86 5.06
C LYS A 38 11.28 1.06 3.78
N ILE A 39 11.53 -0.26 3.76
CA ILE A 39 11.25 -1.07 2.58
C ILE A 39 9.74 -1.10 2.26
N ILE A 40 8.90 -0.99 3.28
CA ILE A 40 7.44 -0.93 3.13
C ILE A 40 7.07 0.28 2.28
N ASP A 41 7.70 1.43 2.54
CA ASP A 41 7.46 2.67 1.80
C ASP A 41 7.87 2.51 0.33
N VAL A 42 8.99 1.81 0.06
CA VAL A 42 9.43 1.50 -1.31
C VAL A 42 8.43 0.59 -2.02
N PHE A 43 7.92 -0.45 -1.35
CA PHE A 43 6.92 -1.33 -1.93
C PHE A 43 5.60 -0.61 -2.18
N ILE A 44 5.13 0.23 -1.25
CA ILE A 44 3.92 1.04 -1.45
C ILE A 44 4.10 2.01 -2.62
N CYS A 45 5.26 2.66 -2.75
CA CYS A 45 5.56 3.52 -3.89
C CYS A 45 5.53 2.76 -5.22
N LYS A 46 6.10 1.54 -5.27
CA LYS A 46 6.05 0.69 -6.47
C LYS A 46 4.63 0.21 -6.76
N LEU A 47 3.89 -0.20 -5.74
CA LEU A 47 2.52 -0.70 -5.86
C LEU A 47 1.58 0.40 -6.33
N ARG A 48 1.66 1.61 -5.77
CA ARG A 48 0.91 2.79 -6.23
C ARG A 48 1.17 3.10 -7.70
N LYS A 49 2.43 3.12 -8.14
CA LYS A 49 2.75 3.34 -9.56
C LYS A 49 2.11 2.30 -10.46
N LYS A 50 2.14 1.01 -10.07
CA LYS A 50 1.52 -0.07 -10.83
C LYS A 50 -0.01 0.04 -10.86
N LEU A 51 -0.63 0.34 -9.73
CA LEU A 51 -2.08 0.54 -9.63
C LEU A 51 -2.53 1.75 -10.45
N ALA A 52 -1.83 2.88 -10.35
CA ALA A 52 -2.11 4.07 -11.13
C ALA A 52 -2.03 3.77 -12.64
N ASN A 53 -1.00 3.06 -13.09
CA ASN A 53 -0.89 2.65 -14.49
C ASN A 53 -2.04 1.74 -14.94
N ALA A 54 -2.52 0.85 -14.08
CA ALA A 54 -3.62 -0.07 -14.38
C ALA A 54 -5.02 0.57 -14.27
N SER A 55 -5.15 1.69 -13.57
CA SER A 55 -6.44 2.32 -13.23
C SER A 55 -6.57 3.74 -13.76
N SER A 56 -5.83 4.07 -14.82
CA SER A 56 -5.87 5.38 -15.49
C SER A 56 -5.55 6.56 -14.56
N GLY A 57 -4.58 6.38 -13.67
CA GLY A 57 -4.08 7.41 -12.75
C GLY A 57 -4.76 7.43 -11.38
N LYS A 58 -5.67 6.50 -11.09
CA LYS A 58 -6.38 6.46 -9.80
C LYS A 58 -5.48 5.94 -8.67
N ASN A 59 -5.57 6.58 -7.51
CA ASN A 59 -4.86 6.19 -6.30
C ASN A 59 -5.80 5.47 -5.33
N TYR A 60 -5.53 4.18 -5.08
CA TYR A 60 -6.33 3.35 -4.17
C TYR A 60 -5.70 3.20 -2.78
N ILE A 61 -4.43 3.52 -2.64
CA ILE A 61 -3.71 3.38 -1.37
C ILE A 61 -3.52 4.77 -0.81
N GLU A 62 -4.01 5.01 0.40
CA GLU A 62 -3.86 6.26 1.15
C GLU A 62 -2.81 6.09 2.25
N THR A 63 -2.03 7.14 2.50
CA THR A 63 -1.04 7.16 3.57
C THR A 63 -1.67 7.80 4.81
N VAL A 64 -1.76 7.05 5.90
CA VAL A 64 -2.13 7.58 7.22
C VAL A 64 -0.86 7.88 7.99
N TRP A 65 -0.47 9.16 8.01
CA TRP A 65 0.77 9.62 8.66
C TRP A 65 0.85 9.16 10.12
N GLY A 66 1.99 8.60 10.50
CA GLY A 66 2.23 8.06 11.84
C GLY A 66 1.51 6.74 12.17
N ARG A 67 0.67 6.19 11.27
CA ARG A 67 -0.04 4.92 11.48
C ARG A 67 0.28 3.86 10.43
N GLY A 68 0.25 4.21 9.14
CA GLY A 68 0.52 3.24 8.07
C GLY A 68 -0.27 3.52 6.79
N TYR A 69 -0.85 2.47 6.20
CA TYR A 69 -1.49 2.52 4.89
C TYR A 69 -2.90 1.93 4.91
N VAL A 70 -3.80 2.47 4.11
CA VAL A 70 -5.16 1.96 3.97
C VAL A 70 -5.53 1.85 2.50
N LEU A 71 -6.24 0.78 2.15
CA LEU A 71 -6.85 0.63 0.83
C LEU A 71 -8.23 1.26 0.85
N ARG A 72 -8.43 2.29 0.02
CA ARG A 72 -9.71 2.97 -0.18
C ARG A 72 -10.02 3.07 -1.66
N GLU A 73 -11.31 3.21 -1.96
CA GLU A 73 -11.70 3.55 -3.31
C GLU A 73 -11.42 5.03 -3.56
N PRO A 74 -10.85 5.38 -4.72
CA PRO A 74 -10.68 6.77 -5.12
C PRO A 74 -12.08 7.36 -5.26
N SER A 75 -12.44 8.30 -4.38
CA SER A 75 -13.63 9.12 -4.58
C SER A 75 -13.45 9.94 -5.85
N GLU A 76 -14.51 10.08 -6.67
CA GLU A 76 -14.46 10.81 -7.94
C GLU A 76 -13.91 12.24 -7.80
N ASP A 77 -14.00 12.83 -6.60
CA ASP A 77 -13.46 14.15 -6.25
C ASP A 77 -11.92 14.23 -6.18
N GLU A 78 -11.20 13.15 -5.91
CA GLU A 78 -9.73 13.16 -5.76
C GLU A 78 -8.96 12.93 -7.07
N ALA A 79 -9.66 12.57 -8.16
CA ALA A 79 -9.04 12.34 -9.47
C ALA A 79 -8.50 13.63 -10.14
N ARG A 80 -8.67 14.81 -9.52
CA ARG A 80 -8.26 16.12 -10.05
C ARG A 80 -7.05 16.72 -9.32
N ILE A 81 -6.01 15.94 -9.02
CA ILE A 81 -4.72 16.54 -8.66
C ILE A 81 -3.86 16.64 -9.93
N PRO A 82 -3.84 17.80 -10.64
CA PRO A 82 -2.85 18.03 -11.67
C PRO A 82 -1.47 18.17 -11.01
N ALA A 83 -0.45 17.74 -11.74
CA ALA A 83 0.96 17.81 -11.37
C ALA A 83 1.47 19.25 -11.24
#